data_AF-A0A9P5GAU5-F1
#
_entry.id   AF-A0A9P5GAU5-F1
#
_cell.length_a   1.000
_cell.length_b   1.000
_cell.length_c   1.000
_cell.angle_alpha   90.00
_cell.angle_beta   90.00
_cell.angle_gamma   90.00
#
_symmetry.space_group_name_H-M   'P 1'
#
loop_
_entity.id
_entity.type
_entity.pdbx_description
1 polymer ?
#
loop_
_entity_poly.entity_id
_entity_poly.type
_entity_poly.pdbx_seq_one_letter_code
_entity_poly.pdbx_strand_id
1 'polypeptide(L)'
;MGSSTATTRRKPNGKQDPTFDPHLLDNACTDLEFLHNWKVVHSVDPVSTADWVMSLLATHGVSWYKSKSIEGLLAGGIINGDVGYIKSGVDPRDCMEKSLQQIKYVSNKIAANITSNYDSMQKLAASSHRLDQHMSKSLAQSICVLITSENPDRII
;
A
#
# COMPACT_ATOMS: atom_id res chain seq x y z
N MET A 1 -59.03 25.48 45.09
CA MET A 1 -59.66 24.37 44.34
C MET A 1 -59.10 24.40 42.93
N GLY A 2 -58.41 23.42 42.36
CA GLY A 2 -57.83 22.17 42.79
C GLY A 2 -56.74 21.82 41.75
N SER A 3 -55.63 21.24 42.21
CA SER A 3 -54.47 20.85 41.41
C SER A 3 -54.76 19.69 40.45
N SER A 4 -54.05 19.62 39.33
CA SER A 4 -53.69 18.32 38.75
C SER A 4 -52.42 18.43 37.90
N THR A 5 -51.29 18.27 38.57
CA THR A 5 -49.99 17.91 37.98
C THR A 5 -50.04 16.46 37.54
N ALA A 6 -50.15 16.19 36.24
CA ALA A 6 -50.08 14.85 35.70
C ALA A 6 -48.60 14.40 35.60
N THR A 7 -48.10 13.86 36.69
CA THR A 7 -46.83 13.13 36.76
C THR A 7 -47.00 11.77 36.08
N THR A 8 -46.74 11.68 34.77
CA THR A 8 -46.71 10.38 34.09
C THR A 8 -45.44 9.62 34.49
N ARG A 9 -45.67 8.62 35.33
CA ARG A 9 -44.72 7.68 35.94
C ARG A 9 -43.92 6.92 34.87
N ARG A 10 -42.59 7.05 34.91
CA ARG A 10 -41.64 6.17 34.21
C ARG A 10 -41.85 4.71 34.63
N LYS A 11 -42.02 3.80 33.67
CA LYS A 11 -41.72 2.37 33.85
C LYS A 11 -40.29 2.12 33.36
N PRO A 12 -39.32 1.73 34.22
CA PRO A 12 -38.06 1.20 33.72
C PRO A 12 -38.35 -0.23 33.29
N ASN A 13 -38.56 -0.46 31.99
CA ASN A 13 -38.57 -1.82 31.46
C ASN A 13 -37.11 -2.25 31.29
N GLY A 14 -36.45 -2.54 32.42
CA GLY A 14 -35.16 -3.19 32.45
C GLY A 14 -35.31 -4.63 31.97
N LYS A 15 -35.39 -4.81 30.65
CA LYS A 15 -34.98 -6.06 30.03
C LYS A 15 -33.46 -6.00 30.01
N GLN A 16 -32.82 -6.86 30.78
CA GLN A 16 -31.39 -7.12 30.63
C GLN A 16 -31.18 -7.51 29.16
N ASP A 17 -30.34 -6.75 28.45
CA ASP A 17 -29.92 -7.10 27.11
C ASP A 17 -29.35 -8.54 27.16
N PRO A 18 -29.76 -9.44 26.25
CA PRO A 18 -29.14 -10.76 26.19
C PRO A 18 -27.64 -10.54 26.00
N THR A 19 -26.84 -11.18 26.86
CA THR A 19 -25.38 -11.19 26.74
C THR A 19 -25.03 -11.57 25.30
N PHE A 20 -24.64 -10.57 24.53
CA PHE A 20 -24.37 -10.71 23.11
C PHE A 20 -23.05 -11.45 22.95
N ASP A 21 -23.07 -12.59 22.26
CA ASP A 21 -21.85 -13.34 21.95
C ASP A 21 -21.15 -12.71 20.74
N PRO A 22 -19.95 -12.11 20.91
CA PRO A 22 -19.21 -11.50 19.81
C PRO A 22 -18.88 -12.49 18.69
N HIS A 23 -18.72 -13.78 19.01
CA HIS A 23 -18.41 -14.79 18.00
C HIS A 23 -19.56 -15.03 17.02
N LEU A 24 -20.81 -14.88 17.48
CA LEU A 24 -21.97 -14.97 16.60
C LEU A 24 -22.06 -13.76 15.65
N LEU A 25 -21.62 -12.58 16.09
CA LEU A 25 -21.56 -11.38 15.24
C LEU A 25 -20.53 -11.56 14.13
N ASP A 26 -19.31 -11.97 14.48
CA ASP A 26 -18.22 -12.11 13.52
C ASP A 26 -18.54 -13.18 12.47
N ASN A 27 -19.16 -14.28 12.89
CA ASN A 27 -19.62 -15.33 11.98
C ASN A 27 -20.71 -14.80 11.03
N ALA A 28 -21.71 -14.08 11.56
CA ALA A 28 -22.77 -13.50 10.73
C ALA A 28 -22.24 -12.44 9.75
N CYS A 29 -21.29 -11.61 10.17
CA CYS A 29 -20.62 -10.64 9.29
C CYS A 29 -19.83 -11.35 8.19
N THR A 30 -19.12 -12.43 8.53
CA THR A 30 -18.37 -13.23 7.56
C THR A 30 -19.30 -13.90 6.56
N ASP A 31 -20.44 -14.43 7.01
CA ASP A 31 -21.45 -15.04 6.13
C ASP A 31 -22.07 -14.02 5.18
N LEU A 32 -22.34 -12.79 5.65
CA LEU A 32 -22.81 -11.70 4.80
C LEU A 32 -21.77 -11.27 3.75
N GLU A 33 -20.49 -11.24 4.13
CA GLU A 33 -19.40 -10.95 3.20
C GLU A 33 -19.27 -12.05 2.14
N PHE A 34 -19.30 -13.32 2.53
CA PHE A 34 -19.07 -14.43 1.61
C PHE A 34 -20.28 -14.71 0.71
N LEU A 35 -21.50 -14.71 1.26
CA LEU A 35 -22.70 -15.07 0.51
C LEU A 35 -23.27 -13.92 -0.32
N HIS A 36 -23.10 -12.68 0.15
CA HIS A 36 -23.75 -11.50 -0.43
C HIS A 36 -22.77 -10.43 -0.91
N ASN A 37 -21.45 -10.61 -0.69
CA ASN A 37 -20.42 -9.64 -1.02
C ASN A 37 -20.68 -8.27 -0.37
N TRP A 38 -21.25 -8.28 0.83
CA TRP A 38 -21.56 -7.08 1.59
C TRP A 38 -20.49 -6.84 2.65
N LYS A 39 -19.78 -5.72 2.53
CA LYS A 39 -18.83 -5.29 3.56
C LYS A 39 -19.57 -4.65 4.72
N VAL A 40 -19.56 -5.29 5.88
CA VAL A 40 -20.18 -4.78 7.10
C VAL A 40 -19.11 -4.10 7.95
N VAL A 41 -19.37 -2.88 8.41
CA VAL A 41 -18.43 -2.13 9.27
C VAL A 41 -19.11 -1.80 10.58
N HIS A 42 -18.53 -2.30 11.67
CA HIS A 42 -18.97 -1.99 13.01
C HIS A 42 -18.17 -0.82 13.56
N SER A 43 -18.83 0.31 13.84
CA SER A 43 -18.22 1.48 14.47
C SER A 43 -18.79 1.69 15.87
N VAL A 44 -17.92 1.93 16.84
CA VAL A 44 -18.28 2.07 18.26
C VAL A 44 -18.79 3.48 18.58
N ASP A 45 -18.43 4.47 17.76
CA ASP A 45 -18.77 5.88 17.96
C ASP A 45 -19.05 6.61 16.63
N PRO A 46 -19.86 7.69 16.66
CA PRO A 46 -20.24 8.42 15.45
C PRO A 46 -19.08 9.12 14.74
N VAL A 47 -17.98 9.43 15.44
CA VAL A 47 -16.82 10.12 14.84
C VAL A 47 -16.07 9.12 13.95
N SER A 48 -15.82 7.93 14.45
CA SER A 48 -15.26 6.81 13.69
C SER A 48 -16.12 6.46 12.46
N THR A 49 -17.46 6.51 12.60
CA THR A 49 -18.35 6.36 11.44
C THR A 49 -18.13 7.46 10.40
N ALA A 50 -18.04 8.72 10.82
CA ALA A 50 -17.83 9.85 9.91
C ALA A 50 -16.48 9.76 9.18
N ASP A 51 -15.40 9.42 9.89
CA ASP A 51 -14.07 9.21 9.30
C ASP A 51 -14.08 8.06 8.30
N TRP A 52 -14.77 6.96 8.62
CA TRP A 52 -14.93 5.84 7.70
C TRP A 52 -15.70 6.24 6.43
N VAL A 53 -16.80 6.99 6.57
CA VAL A 53 -17.57 7.49 5.42
C VAL A 53 -16.73 8.43 4.55
N MET A 54 -15.93 9.31 5.15
CA MET A 54 -15.02 10.20 4.42
C MET A 54 -13.96 9.42 3.64
N SER A 55 -13.38 8.39 4.25
CA SER A 55 -12.43 7.48 3.59
C SER A 55 -13.08 6.68 2.46
N LEU A 56 -14.32 6.21 2.65
CA LEU A 56 -15.10 5.51 1.64
C LEU A 56 -15.37 6.42 0.43
N LEU A 57 -15.79 7.66 0.66
CA LEU A 57 -16.02 8.66 -0.38
C LEU A 57 -14.75 8.96 -1.17
N ALA A 58 -13.62 9.14 -0.48
CA ALA A 58 -12.33 9.34 -1.14
C ALA A 58 -11.95 8.11 -1.99
N THR A 59 -12.17 6.91 -1.47
CA THR A 59 -11.83 5.67 -2.19
C THR A 59 -12.69 5.49 -3.44
N HIS A 60 -14.00 5.71 -3.34
CA HIS A 60 -14.91 5.61 -4.49
C HIS A 60 -14.76 6.76 -5.48
N GLY A 61 -14.52 7.98 -5.01
CA GLY A 61 -14.31 9.14 -5.87
C GLY A 61 -13.12 8.98 -6.81
N VAL A 62 -12.11 8.19 -6.41
CA VAL A 62 -10.91 7.92 -7.21
C VAL A 62 -10.94 6.52 -7.84
N SER A 63 -11.95 5.68 -7.59
CA SER A 63 -11.96 4.29 -8.08
C SER A 63 -11.93 4.21 -9.60
N TRP A 64 -12.73 5.04 -10.27
CA TRP A 64 -12.78 5.10 -11.73
C TRP A 64 -11.45 5.56 -12.34
N TYR A 65 -10.82 6.56 -11.72
CA TYR A 65 -9.49 7.01 -12.12
C TYR A 65 -8.46 5.90 -11.92
N LYS A 66 -8.47 5.21 -10.78
CA LYS A 66 -7.57 4.08 -10.53
C LYS A 66 -7.78 2.96 -11.53
N SER A 67 -9.01 2.55 -11.85
CA SER A 67 -9.24 1.50 -12.83
C SER A 67 -8.67 1.84 -14.22
N LYS A 68 -8.88 3.07 -14.71
CA LYS A 68 -8.32 3.52 -16.00
C LYS A 68 -6.83 3.79 -15.96
N SER A 69 -6.34 4.38 -14.86
CA SER A 69 -4.94 4.68 -14.66
C SER A 69 -4.14 3.40 -14.49
N ILE A 70 -4.65 2.39 -13.80
CA ILE A 70 -3.99 1.09 -13.64
C ILE A 70 -3.88 0.41 -15.01
N GLU A 71 -4.92 0.45 -15.84
CA GLU A 71 -4.87 -0.10 -17.21
C GLU A 71 -3.84 0.63 -18.10
N GLY A 72 -3.75 1.96 -18.01
CA GLY A 72 -2.72 2.76 -18.71
C GLY A 72 -1.31 2.63 -18.12
N LEU A 73 -1.18 2.45 -16.80
CA LEU A 73 0.10 2.25 -16.09
C LEU A 73 0.64 0.83 -16.31
N LEU A 74 -0.24 -0.18 -16.36
CA LEU A 74 0.05 -1.56 -16.77
C LEU A 74 0.55 -1.59 -18.23
N ALA A 75 -0.13 -0.88 -19.13
CA ALA A 75 0.26 -0.79 -20.54
C ALA A 75 1.57 -0.02 -20.77
N GLY A 76 1.97 0.87 -19.84
CA GLY A 76 3.18 1.69 -19.94
C GLY A 76 4.40 1.16 -19.17
N GLY A 77 4.31 0.00 -18.49
CA GLY A 77 5.39 -0.49 -17.63
C GLY A 77 5.65 0.36 -16.37
N ILE A 78 4.74 1.28 -16.03
CA ILE A 78 4.83 2.19 -14.89
C ILE A 78 4.09 1.56 -13.69
N ILE A 79 4.29 0.27 -13.43
CA ILE A 79 3.85 -0.34 -12.17
C ILE A 79 4.98 -0.21 -11.17
N ASN A 80 5.22 1.04 -10.77
CA ASN A 80 5.83 1.37 -9.50
C ASN A 80 4.91 2.38 -8.81
N GLY A 81 3.62 2.04 -8.69
CA GLY A 81 2.61 2.90 -8.06
C GLY A 81 2.90 3.23 -6.59
N ASP A 82 3.77 2.44 -5.93
CA ASP A 82 4.25 2.69 -4.56
C ASP A 82 5.66 3.30 -4.50
N VAL A 83 6.40 3.32 -5.62
CA VAL A 83 7.72 3.92 -5.67
C VAL A 83 7.55 5.30 -6.28
N GLY A 84 7.43 6.30 -5.40
CA GLY A 84 7.30 7.69 -5.81
C GLY A 84 8.34 8.08 -6.86
N TYR A 85 8.01 9.09 -7.67
CA TYR A 85 8.91 9.68 -8.66
C TYR A 85 10.36 9.68 -8.17
N ILE A 86 11.30 9.21 -9.01
CA ILE A 86 12.73 9.28 -8.70
C ILE A 86 13.02 10.73 -8.34
N LYS A 87 13.21 11.01 -7.05
CA LYS A 87 13.58 12.35 -6.59
C LYS A 87 14.91 12.64 -7.26
N SER A 88 14.93 13.60 -8.18
CA SER A 88 16.18 14.04 -8.82
C SER A 88 17.25 14.20 -7.76
N GLY A 89 18.35 13.47 -7.91
CA GLY A 89 19.44 13.52 -6.94
C GLY A 89 19.99 14.93 -6.83
N VAL A 90 20.53 15.27 -5.67
CA VAL A 90 21.24 16.56 -5.48
C VAL A 90 22.52 16.58 -6.34
N ASP A 91 23.11 15.40 -6.56
CA ASP A 91 24.26 15.18 -7.42
C ASP A 91 24.09 13.88 -8.24
N PRO A 92 24.96 13.62 -9.26
CA PRO A 92 24.89 12.41 -10.07
C PRO A 92 25.06 11.10 -9.27
N ARG A 93 25.72 11.14 -8.12
CA ARG A 93 25.96 9.96 -7.28
C ARG A 93 24.71 9.59 -6.48
N ASP A 94 24.05 10.57 -5.89
CA ASP A 94 22.74 10.46 -5.23
C ASP A 94 21.67 10.03 -6.25
N CYS A 95 21.73 10.54 -7.48
CA CYS A 95 20.85 10.08 -8.56
C CYS A 95 21.08 8.59 -8.88
N MET A 96 22.33 8.15 -8.97
CA MET A 96 22.69 6.75 -9.17
C MET A 96 22.24 5.86 -8.00
N GLU A 97 22.43 6.31 -6.75
CA GLU A 97 22.03 5.57 -5.55
C GLU A 97 20.52 5.37 -5.52
N LYS A 98 19.74 6.44 -5.72
CA LYS A 98 18.27 6.38 -5.77
C LYS A 98 17.75 5.53 -6.92
N SER A 99 18.43 5.53 -8.06
CA SER A 99 18.08 4.69 -9.21
C SER A 99 18.28 3.21 -8.91
N LEU A 100 19.38 2.85 -8.22
CA LEU A 100 19.63 1.47 -7.80
C LEU A 100 18.59 0.97 -6.79
N GLN A 101 18.10 1.84 -5.90
CA GLN A 101 17.04 1.50 -4.93
C GLN A 101 15.68 1.18 -5.58
N GLN A 102 15.47 1.52 -6.86
CA GLN A 102 14.27 1.14 -7.60
C GLN A 102 14.27 -0.33 -8.02
N ILE A 103 15.44 -0.96 -8.04
CA ILE A 103 15.58 -2.37 -8.42
C ILE A 103 15.06 -3.23 -7.27
N LYS A 104 14.12 -4.13 -7.58
CA LYS A 104 13.54 -5.05 -6.60
C LYS A 104 14.63 -5.78 -5.82
N TYR A 105 14.52 -5.79 -4.50
CA TYR A 105 15.48 -6.38 -3.55
C TYR A 105 16.82 -5.64 -3.38
N VAL A 106 17.01 -4.46 -3.98
CA VAL A 106 18.13 -3.58 -3.62
C VAL A 106 17.74 -2.73 -2.41
N SER A 107 18.41 -2.97 -1.28
CA SER A 107 18.26 -2.11 -0.10
C SER A 107 19.16 -0.87 -0.20
N ASN A 108 18.84 0.18 0.59
CA ASN A 108 19.67 1.39 0.68
C ASN A 108 21.15 1.09 0.96
N LYS A 109 21.43 0.09 1.82
CA LYS A 109 22.81 -0.31 2.13
C LYS A 109 23.54 -0.91 0.93
N ILE A 110 22.84 -1.69 0.11
CA ILE A 110 23.41 -2.29 -1.11
C ILE A 110 23.65 -1.18 -2.14
N ALA A 111 22.67 -0.29 -2.35
CA ALA A 111 22.81 0.85 -3.25
C ALA A 111 24.02 1.73 -2.86
N ALA A 112 24.12 2.12 -1.59
CA ALA A 112 25.23 2.91 -1.07
C ALA A 112 26.59 2.23 -1.29
N ASN A 113 26.69 0.91 -1.07
CA ASN A 113 27.90 0.12 -1.29
C ASN A 113 28.29 0.08 -2.78
N ILE A 114 27.31 -0.07 -3.69
CA ILE A 114 27.58 -0.01 -5.13
C ILE A 114 28.09 1.38 -5.50
N THR A 115 27.41 2.45 -5.08
CA THR A 115 27.82 3.83 -5.39
C THR A 115 29.13 4.26 -4.73
N SER A 116 29.59 3.59 -3.66
CA SER A 116 30.92 3.82 -3.09
C SER A 116 32.04 3.21 -3.93
N ASN A 117 31.77 2.09 -4.61
CA ASN A 117 32.73 1.38 -5.46
C ASN A 117 32.69 1.84 -6.93
N TYR A 118 31.55 2.37 -7.37
CA TYR A 118 31.31 2.79 -8.75
C TYR A 118 30.75 4.21 -8.77
N ASP A 119 31.57 5.18 -9.20
CA ASP A 119 31.18 6.60 -9.19
C ASP A 119 30.20 6.98 -10.32
N SER A 120 29.97 6.10 -11.29
CA SER A 120 29.02 6.34 -12.38
C SER A 120 28.41 5.06 -12.92
N MET A 121 27.23 5.19 -13.55
CA MET A 121 26.55 4.09 -14.21
C MET A 121 27.40 3.47 -15.34
N GLN A 122 28.21 4.28 -16.03
CA GLN A 122 29.11 3.78 -17.08
C GLN A 122 30.20 2.88 -16.50
N LYS A 123 30.79 3.27 -15.36
CA LYS A 123 31.77 2.44 -14.65
C LYS A 123 31.11 1.13 -14.20
N LEU A 124 29.91 1.22 -13.61
CA LEU A 124 29.14 0.06 -13.18
C LEU A 124 28.84 -0.92 -14.32
N ALA A 125 28.46 -0.41 -15.50
CA ALA A 125 28.19 -1.22 -16.68
C ALA A 125 29.45 -1.94 -17.19
N ALA A 126 30.59 -1.24 -17.22
CA ALA A 126 31.87 -1.81 -17.66
C ALA A 126 32.38 -2.91 -16.70
N SER A 127 32.09 -2.80 -15.40
CA SER A 127 32.50 -3.74 -14.36
C SER A 127 31.38 -4.69 -13.91
N SER A 128 30.29 -4.79 -14.67
CA SER A 128 29.09 -5.53 -14.29
C SER A 128 29.34 -7.02 -13.96
N HIS A 129 30.35 -7.61 -14.59
CA HIS A 129 30.80 -8.98 -14.36
C HIS A 129 31.41 -9.22 -12.96
N ARG A 130 31.72 -8.17 -12.17
CA ARG A 130 32.32 -8.26 -10.82
C ARG A 130 31.36 -7.89 -9.69
N LEU A 131 30.08 -7.70 -10.00
CA LEU A 131 29.06 -7.30 -9.03
C LEU A 131 28.79 -8.36 -7.95
N ASP A 132 29.09 -9.62 -8.25
CA ASP A 132 28.94 -10.77 -7.35
C ASP A 132 29.84 -10.69 -6.10
N GLN A 133 30.86 -9.83 -6.11
CA GLN A 133 31.73 -9.60 -4.95
C GLN A 133 31.06 -8.76 -3.85
N HIS A 134 30.01 -8.01 -4.19
CA HIS A 134 29.37 -7.04 -3.29
C HIS A 134 27.95 -7.42 -2.87
N MET A 135 27.35 -8.45 -3.49
CA MET A 135 25.97 -8.88 -3.25
C MET A 135 25.73 -10.34 -3.67
N SER A 136 24.51 -10.85 -3.48
CA SER A 136 24.16 -12.20 -3.94
C SER A 136 24.26 -12.34 -5.46
N LYS A 137 24.63 -13.54 -5.93
CA LYS A 137 24.77 -13.84 -7.37
C LYS A 137 23.49 -13.57 -8.16
N SER A 138 22.33 -13.86 -7.58
CA SER A 138 21.03 -13.60 -8.21
C SER A 138 20.82 -12.10 -8.43
N LEU A 139 21.08 -11.27 -7.42
CA LEU A 139 20.92 -9.83 -7.52
C LEU A 139 21.95 -9.21 -8.48
N ALA A 140 23.19 -9.68 -8.44
CA ALA A 140 24.23 -9.25 -9.38
C ALA A 140 23.85 -9.56 -10.83
N GLN A 141 23.31 -10.75 -11.08
CA GLN A 141 22.81 -11.15 -12.41
C GLN A 141 21.62 -10.30 -12.83
N SER A 142 20.67 -10.04 -11.94
CA SER A 142 19.52 -9.15 -12.17
C SER A 142 19.96 -7.74 -12.59
N ILE A 143 20.90 -7.13 -11.86
CA ILE A 143 21.43 -5.81 -12.16
C ILE A 143 22.22 -5.83 -13.48
N CYS A 144 23.01 -6.87 -13.73
CA CYS A 144 23.75 -7.02 -14.97
C CYS A 144 22.82 -7.10 -16.19
N VAL A 145 21.76 -7.91 -16.12
CA VAL A 145 20.74 -7.99 -17.17
C VAL A 145 20.04 -6.65 -17.34
N LEU A 146 19.67 -5.97 -16.25
CA LEU A 146 18.99 -4.68 -16.33
C LEU A 146 19.85 -3.58 -16.99
N ILE A 147 21.17 -3.59 -16.77
CA ILE A 147 22.08 -2.57 -17.31
C ILE A 147 22.55 -2.90 -18.74
N THR A 148 22.62 -4.19 -19.11
CA THR A 148 23.21 -4.63 -20.39
C THR A 148 22.20 -5.19 -21.40
N SER A 149 20.96 -5.48 -20.98
CA SER A 149 19.93 -5.99 -21.88
C SER A 149 19.43 -4.89 -22.80
N GLU A 150 19.48 -5.15 -24.10
CA GLU A 150 18.81 -4.34 -25.12
C GLU A 150 17.30 -4.65 -25.22
N ASN A 151 16.86 -5.74 -24.59
CA ASN A 151 15.47 -6.16 -24.60
C ASN A 151 14.77 -5.74 -23.29
N PRO A 152 13.79 -4.81 -23.34
CA PRO A 152 13.08 -4.34 -22.16
C PRO A 152 12.19 -5.43 -21.52
N ASP A 153 11.74 -6.43 -22.29
CA ASP A 153 10.85 -7.50 -21.82
C ASP A 153 11.58 -8.62 -21.07
N ARG A 154 12.92 -8.59 -21.05
CA ARG A 154 13.76 -9.51 -20.28
C ARG A 154 14.04 -9.05 -18.86
N ILE A 155 13.55 -7.87 -18.49
CA ILE A 155 13.78 -7.25 -17.19
C ILE A 155 12.64 -7.66 -16.26
N ILE A 156 13.05 -8.28 -15.14
CA ILE A 156 12.28 -8.91 -14.05
C ILE A 156 10.93 -8.26 -13.74
#